data_AF-A0A5N5THH9-F1
#
_entry.id   AF-A0A5N5THH9-F1
#
_cell.length_a   1.000
_cell.length_b   1.000
_cell.length_c   1.000
_cell.angle_alpha   90.00
_cell.angle_beta   90.00
_cell.angle_gamma   90.00
#
_symmetry.space_group_name_H-M   'P 1'
#
loop_
_entity.id
_entity.type
_entity.pdbx_description
1 polymer ?
#
loop_
_entity_poly.entity_id
_entity_poly.type
_entity_poly.pdbx_seq_one_letter_code
_entity_poly.pdbx_strand_id
1 'polypeptide(L)' 'MTEDFSLNWTEFAKDCYNLYRKPHVAAECRRDCYTTEVFESCLKDLMMHDFINEYKEIALMVSGKK' A
#
# COMPACT_ATOMS: atom_id res chain seq x y z
N MET A 1 6.02 -8.30 -15.54
CA MET A 1 6.55 -7.26 -14.62
C MET A 1 5.51 -6.76 -13.62
N THR A 2 4.21 -6.89 -13.86
CA THR A 2 3.14 -6.44 -12.95
C THR A 2 2.72 -7.46 -11.87
N GLU A 3 3.02 -8.76 -12.04
CA GLU A 3 2.59 -9.80 -11.10
C GLU A 3 3.42 -9.85 -9.80
N ASP A 4 4.68 -9.41 -9.82
CA ASP A 4 5.58 -9.47 -8.66
C ASP A 4 5.28 -8.36 -7.62
N PHE A 5 4.90 -7.17 -8.09
CA PHE A 5 4.57 -6.03 -7.21
C PHE A 5 3.34 -6.27 -6.33
N SER A 6 2.33 -7.00 -6.82
CA SER A 6 1.14 -7.33 -6.02
C SER A 6 1.45 -8.18 -4.79
N LEU A 7 2.44 -9.08 -4.88
CA LEU A 7 2.85 -9.93 -3.75
C LEU A 7 3.56 -9.10 -2.67
N ASN A 8 4.48 -8.22 -3.07
CA ASN A 8 5.21 -7.34 -2.15
C ASN A 8 4.24 -6.38 -1.40
N TRP A 9 3.28 -5.79 -2.11
CA TRP A 9 2.29 -4.91 -1.48
C TRP A 9 1.34 -5.62 -0.53
N THR A 10 1.06 -6.90 -0.78
CA THR A 10 0.24 -7.71 0.11
C THR A 10 0.99 -8.04 1.40
N GLU A 11 2.31 -8.27 1.34
CA GLU A 11 3.18 -8.38 2.52
C GLU A 11 3.19 -7.06 3.31
N PHE A 12 3.50 -5.95 2.64
CA PHE A 12 3.50 -4.63 3.26
C PHE A 12 2.17 -4.29 3.96
N ALA A 13 1.04 -4.57 3.30
CA ALA A 13 -0.28 -4.33 3.87
C ALA A 13 -0.56 -5.20 5.11
N LYS A 14 0.05 -6.40 5.22
CA LYS A 14 -0.04 -7.24 6.42
C LYS A 14 0.82 -6.70 7.57
N ASP A 15 2.02 -6.22 7.30
CA ASP A 15 2.86 -5.55 8.31
C ASP A 15 2.18 -4.29 8.85
N CYS A 16 1.64 -3.49 7.95
CA CYS A 16 0.79 -2.34 8.27
C CYS A 16 -0.42 -2.72 9.14
N TYR A 17 -1.13 -3.79 8.78
CA TYR A 17 -2.23 -4.33 9.58
C TYR A 17 -1.78 -4.75 10.99
N ASN A 18 -0.62 -5.39 11.10
CA ASN A 18 -0.07 -5.85 12.36
C ASN A 18 0.29 -4.68 13.29
N LEU A 19 0.78 -3.58 12.72
CA LEU A 19 1.12 -2.34 13.44
C LEU A 19 -0.13 -1.67 14.05
N TYR A 20 -1.21 -1.56 13.26
CA TYR A 20 -2.45 -0.93 13.71
C TYR A 20 -3.38 -1.88 14.50
N ARG A 21 -3.16 -3.20 14.44
CA ARG A 21 -4.03 -4.28 14.97
C ARG A 21 -5.52 -4.11 14.60
N LYS A 22 -5.80 -3.45 13.48
CA LYS A 22 -7.16 -3.07 13.06
C LYS A 22 -7.52 -3.76 11.76
N PRO A 23 -8.48 -4.71 11.74
CA PRO A 23 -8.81 -5.50 10.54
C PRO A 23 -9.35 -4.66 9.38
N HIS A 24 -9.93 -3.49 9.65
CA HIS A 24 -10.38 -2.59 8.60
C HIS A 24 -9.20 -1.96 7.83
N VAL A 25 -8.03 -1.80 8.43
CA VAL A 25 -6.86 -1.18 7.79
C VAL A 25 -6.36 -2.04 6.62
N ALA A 26 -6.32 -3.36 6.78
CA ALA A 26 -5.94 -4.29 5.70
C ALA A 26 -6.90 -4.26 4.50
N ALA A 27 -8.18 -3.98 4.76
CA ALA A 27 -9.21 -3.85 3.74
C ALA A 27 -9.11 -2.49 3.03
N GLU A 28 -8.93 -1.39 3.79
CA GLU A 28 -8.73 -0.04 3.27
C GLU A 28 -7.40 0.09 2.49
N CYS A 29 -6.35 -0.60 2.92
CA CYS A 29 -5.05 -0.61 2.28
C CYS A 29 -5.08 -1.26 0.89
N ARG A 30 -5.88 -2.32 0.71
CA ARG A 30 -6.10 -2.97 -0.59
C ARG A 30 -7.20 -2.30 -1.42
N ARG A 31 -8.02 -1.45 -0.79
CA ARG A 31 -9.05 -0.68 -1.50
C ARG A 31 -8.36 0.29 -2.46
N ASP A 32 -8.98 0.52 -3.62
CA ASP A 32 -8.47 1.48 -4.61
C ASP A 32 -7.04 1.20 -5.09
N CYS A 33 -6.63 -0.07 -5.16
CA CYS A 33 -5.30 -0.49 -5.63
C CYS A 33 -4.15 0.18 -4.86
N TYR A 34 -4.23 0.27 -3.52
CA TYR A 34 -3.19 0.87 -2.67
C TYR A 34 -3.00 2.38 -2.87
N THR A 35 -4.00 3.10 -3.42
CA THR A 35 -3.96 4.56 -3.59
C THR A 35 -4.66 5.33 -2.45
N THR A 36 -5.03 4.67 -1.36
CA THR A 36 -5.72 5.29 -0.22
C THR A 36 -4.74 5.99 0.73
N GLU A 37 -5.21 7.02 1.45
CA GLU A 37 -4.42 7.71 2.50
C GLU A 37 -3.93 6.74 3.59
N VAL A 38 -4.68 5.66 3.84
CA VAL A 38 -4.32 4.62 4.81
C VAL A 38 -3.00 3.93 4.45
N PHE A 39 -2.78 3.66 3.16
CA PHE A 39 -1.52 3.09 2.68
C PHE A 39 -0.35 4.05 2.91
N GLU A 40 -0.58 5.34 2.67
CA GLU A 40 0.43 6.38 2.83
C GLU A 40 0.81 6.61 4.31
N SER A 41 -0.18 6.64 5.20
CA SER A 41 0.05 6.68 6.65
C SER A 41 0.88 5.50 7.12
N CYS A 42 0.57 4.28 6.65
CA CYS A 42 1.35 3.11 7.03
C CYS A 42 2.78 3.13 6.52
N LEU A 43 3.01 3.63 5.30
CA LEU A 43 4.38 3.80 4.79
C LEU A 43 5.18 4.78 5.64
N LYS A 44 4.53 5.85 6.14
CA LYS A 44 5.15 6.81 7.07
C LYS A 44 5.48 6.14 8.41
N ASP A 45 4.55 5.37 8.98
CA ASP A 45 4.76 4.66 10.26
C ASP A 45 5.83 3.56 10.17
N LEU A 46 5.93 2.88 9.02
CA LEU A 46 6.98 1.88 8.73
C LEU A 46 8.32 2.52 8.33
N MET A 47 8.44 3.86 8.43
CA MET A 47 9.61 4.65 8.02
C MET A 47 10.00 4.51 6.53
N MET A 48 9.11 3.97 5.69
CA MET A 48 9.27 3.83 4.24
C MET A 48 8.82 5.07 3.47
N HIS A 49 8.92 6.25 4.08
CA HIS A 49 8.45 7.51 3.52
C HIS A 49 9.12 7.89 2.20
N ASP A 50 10.38 7.49 2.00
CA ASP A 50 11.15 7.74 0.78
C ASP A 50 10.55 7.00 -0.44
N PHE A 51 9.98 5.81 -0.20
CA PHE A 51 9.36 4.97 -1.23
C PHE A 51 7.90 5.33 -1.51
N ILE A 52 7.30 6.26 -0.76
CA ILE A 52 5.87 6.63 -0.94
C ILE A 52 5.58 7.07 -2.37
N ASN A 53 6.45 7.88 -2.97
CA ASN A 53 6.24 8.36 -4.34
C ASN A 53 6.34 7.22 -5.35
N GLU A 54 7.34 6.34 -5.22
CA GLU A 54 7.50 5.18 -6.10
C GLU A 54 6.30 4.24 -6.01
N TYR A 55 5.88 3.90 -4.79
CA TYR A 55 4.70 3.06 -4.58
C TYR A 55 3.42 3.71 -5.11
N LYS A 56 3.24 5.02 -4.96
CA LYS A 56 2.11 5.76 -5.53
C LYS A 56 2.08 5.72 -7.05
N GLU A 57 3.22 5.94 -7.71
CA GLU A 57 3.31 5.90 -9.17
C GLU A 57 2.94 4.51 -9.69
N ILE A 58 3.46 3.46 -9.05
CA ILE A 58 3.14 2.08 -9.42
C ILE A 58 1.66 1.79 -9.10
N ALA A 59 1.12 2.26 -7.98
CA ALA A 59 -0.29 2.10 -7.62
C ALA A 59 -1.22 2.76 -8.64
N LEU A 60 -0.87 3.94 -9.15
CA LEU A 60 -1.57 4.61 -10.24
C LEU A 60 -1.49 3.82 -11.55
N MET A 61 -0.31 3.29 -11.88
CA MET A 61 -0.12 2.43 -13.06
C MET A 61 -0.97 1.16 -12.99
N VAL A 62 -1.09 0.53 -11.81
CA VAL A 62 -1.88 -0.69 -11.60
C VAL A 62 -3.39 -0.38 -11.53
N SER A 63 -3.77 0.76 -10.94
CA SER A 63 -5.16 1.19 -10.83
C SER A 63 -5.79 1.53 -12.20
N GLY A 64 -4.97 1.76 -13.23
CA GLY A 64 -5.45 2.11 -14.56
C GLY A 64 -6.17 3.47 -14.61
N LYS A 65 -6.11 4.24 -13.52
CA LYS A 65 -6.59 5.62 -13.46
C LYS A 65 -5.57 6.51 -14.17
N LYS A 66 -5.80 6.72 -15.46
CA LYS A 66 -5.07 7.68 -16.29
C LYS A 66 -5.82 9.01 -16.32
#